data_AF-A0A6A7FY44-F1
#
_entry.id   AF-A0A6A7FY44-F1
#
_cell.length_a   1.000
_cell.length_b   1.000
_cell.length_c   1.000
_cell.angle_alpha   90.00
_cell.angle_beta   90.00
_cell.angle_gamma   90.00
#
_symmetry.space_group_name_H-M   'P 1'
#
loop_
_entity.id
_entity.type
_entity.pdbx_description
1 polymer ?
#
loop_
_entity_poly.entity_id
_entity_poly.type
_entity_poly.pdbx_seq_one_letter_code
_entity_poly.pdbx_strand_id
1 'polypeptide(L)'
;MGQSASKCLCSDGPGSEPGGGDAKSSSAKSEGRRFPFTPSRSKSSNTQQMAKVERSLKAALLIQRWYRRYCARLEVRRRYTWTIFQSIEYQGEQDQIKLHNFFNALLRHVEHDAASDLVAALSPRQTPTHGDSMLRSSVFADACVDEIPVESGYRGPRLVFPLTVDSIHTLVAAFKNKR
;
A
#
# COMPACT_ATOMS: atom_id res chain seq x y z
N MET A 1 -16.23 -24.90 0.10
CA MET A 1 -17.34 -24.29 0.88
C MET A 1 -17.41 -22.82 0.48
N GLY A 2 -18.48 -22.45 -0.22
CA GLY A 2 -18.62 -21.14 -0.88
C GLY A 2 -18.92 -20.02 0.13
N GLN A 3 -18.31 -18.86 -0.09
CA GLN A 3 -18.66 -17.62 0.62
C GLN A 3 -19.50 -16.77 -0.33
N SER A 4 -20.79 -16.69 -0.04
CA SER A 4 -21.73 -15.79 -0.70
C SER A 4 -21.73 -14.45 0.04
N ALA A 5 -21.35 -13.39 -0.65
CA ALA A 5 -21.38 -12.02 -0.15
C ALA A 5 -22.39 -11.22 -0.96
N SER A 6 -23.58 -11.00 -0.42
CA SER A 6 -24.59 -10.12 -1.01
C SER A 6 -24.46 -8.70 -0.45
N LYS A 7 -24.09 -7.79 -1.33
CA LYS A 7 -24.01 -6.33 -1.14
C LYS A 7 -25.43 -5.74 -1.12
N CYS A 8 -25.77 -4.97 -0.10
CA CYS A 8 -26.92 -4.07 -0.12
C CYS A 8 -26.50 -2.74 -0.77
N LEU A 9 -27.06 -2.43 -1.94
CA LEU A 9 -27.04 -1.09 -2.54
C LEU A 9 -28.34 -0.38 -2.19
N CYS A 10 -28.26 0.73 -1.47
CA CYS A 10 -29.33 1.74 -1.43
C CYS A 10 -29.06 2.75 -2.55
N SER A 11 -30.03 2.95 -3.42
CA SER A 11 -30.02 4.03 -4.42
C SER A 11 -30.96 5.14 -3.98
N ASP A 12 -30.43 6.37 -3.94
CA ASP A 12 -31.16 7.63 -3.85
C ASP A 12 -31.79 8.00 -5.21
N GLY A 13 -32.96 8.65 -5.19
CA GLY A 13 -33.48 9.37 -6.35
C GLY A 13 -34.83 10.06 -6.10
N PRO A 14 -35.13 11.24 -6.71
CA PRO A 14 -35.95 12.29 -6.09
C PRO A 14 -37.25 12.67 -6.86
N GLY A 15 -38.17 13.33 -6.14
CA GLY A 15 -38.97 14.50 -6.58
C GLY A 15 -40.01 14.39 -7.72
N SER A 16 -41.28 14.69 -7.43
CA SER A 16 -42.27 15.14 -8.42
C SER A 16 -43.37 16.01 -7.77
N GLU A 17 -43.66 17.15 -8.38
CA GLU A 17 -44.60 18.21 -7.95
C GLU A 17 -46.09 17.87 -8.15
N PRO A 18 -47.04 18.58 -7.50
CA PRO A 18 -48.47 18.40 -7.73
C PRO A 18 -49.02 19.34 -8.82
N GLY A 19 -49.77 18.76 -9.76
CA GLY A 19 -50.52 19.47 -10.80
C GLY A 19 -51.85 20.05 -10.28
N GLY A 20 -52.16 21.26 -10.74
CA GLY A 20 -53.39 21.98 -10.45
C GLY A 20 -54.60 21.52 -11.28
N GLY A 21 -55.78 21.86 -10.78
CA GLY A 21 -57.05 21.73 -11.47
C GLY A 21 -58.04 22.74 -10.90
N ASP A 22 -58.38 23.75 -11.71
CA ASP A 22 -59.41 24.75 -11.45
C ASP A 22 -60.81 24.15 -11.58
N ALA A 23 -61.72 24.53 -10.68
CA ALA A 23 -63.15 24.45 -10.90
C ALA A 23 -63.84 25.66 -10.25
N LYS A 24 -64.65 26.34 -11.06
CA LYS A 24 -65.31 27.62 -10.79
C LYS A 24 -66.82 27.38 -10.68
N SER A 25 -67.45 27.82 -9.58
CA SER A 25 -68.86 28.23 -9.43
C SER A 25 -69.13 28.42 -7.93
N SER A 26 -70.06 29.18 -7.37
CA SER A 26 -70.87 30.34 -7.75
C SER A 26 -71.65 30.68 -6.46
N SER A 27 -71.81 31.98 -6.16
CA SER A 27 -72.92 32.59 -5.41
C SER A 27 -73.39 31.99 -4.06
N ALA A 28 -73.21 32.73 -2.96
CA ALA A 28 -74.32 33.16 -2.10
C ALA A 28 -73.81 34.09 -0.98
N LYS A 29 -74.42 35.28 -0.91
CA LYS A 29 -74.35 36.21 0.21
C LYS A 29 -75.03 35.60 1.43
N SER A 30 -74.35 35.56 2.57
CA SER A 30 -75.01 35.62 3.87
C SER A 30 -74.06 36.25 4.89
N GLU A 31 -74.45 37.43 5.36
CA GLU A 31 -73.84 38.13 6.47
C GLU A 31 -73.89 37.27 7.74
N GLY A 32 -72.76 37.18 8.41
CA GLY A 32 -72.65 36.56 9.72
C GLY A 32 -71.27 36.86 10.28
N ARG A 33 -71.21 37.77 11.26
CA ARG A 33 -69.99 38.06 12.02
C ARG A 33 -69.47 36.76 12.64
N ARG A 34 -68.51 36.11 11.99
CA ARG A 34 -67.69 35.04 12.57
C ARG A 34 -66.41 35.68 13.09
N PHE A 35 -66.23 35.64 14.40
CA PHE A 35 -64.94 35.89 15.04
C PHE A 35 -63.87 35.00 14.40
N PRO A 36 -62.62 35.47 14.23
CA PRO A 36 -61.55 34.62 13.76
C PRO A 36 -61.26 33.59 14.85
N PHE A 37 -61.80 32.37 14.69
CA PHE A 37 -61.31 31.22 15.42
C PHE A 37 -59.92 30.93 14.86
N THR A 38 -58.91 31.52 15.48
CA THR A 38 -57.53 31.09 15.25
C THR A 38 -57.45 29.64 15.74
N PRO A 39 -57.06 28.67 14.92
CA PRO A 39 -56.66 27.38 15.46
C PRO A 39 -55.39 27.65 16.25
N SER A 40 -55.50 27.75 17.57
CA SER A 40 -54.37 27.73 18.48
C SER A 40 -53.64 26.41 18.26
N ARG A 41 -52.66 26.45 17.36
CA ARG A 41 -51.84 25.33 16.93
C ARG A 41 -50.86 25.05 18.06
N SER A 42 -51.26 24.22 19.01
CA SER A 42 -50.39 23.65 20.06
C SER A 42 -49.33 22.67 19.52
N LYS A 43 -49.05 22.65 18.21
CA LYS A 43 -48.11 21.71 17.57
C LYS A 43 -46.63 21.95 17.92
N SER A 44 -46.30 23.03 18.64
CA SER A 44 -44.91 23.45 18.93
C SER A 44 -44.16 22.45 19.83
N SER A 45 -44.80 21.92 20.87
CA SER A 45 -44.13 21.06 21.87
C SER A 45 -43.67 19.72 21.28
N ASN A 46 -44.53 19.07 20.49
CA ASN A 46 -44.26 17.75 19.94
C ASN A 46 -43.12 17.78 18.89
N THR A 47 -43.08 18.81 18.02
CA THR A 47 -41.97 18.99 17.08
C THR A 47 -40.63 19.27 17.75
N GLN A 48 -40.61 20.02 18.85
CA GLN A 48 -39.37 20.25 19.62
C GLN A 48 -38.90 18.98 20.33
N GLN A 49 -39.82 18.17 20.84
CA GLN A 49 -39.52 16.86 21.42
C GLN A 49 -38.93 15.91 20.38
N MET A 50 -39.51 15.83 19.18
CA MET A 50 -38.96 15.03 18.08
C MET A 50 -37.55 15.46 17.70
N ALA A 51 -37.30 16.77 17.58
CA ALA A 51 -35.96 17.28 17.29
C ALA A 51 -34.93 16.96 18.39
N LYS A 52 -35.35 16.95 19.66
CA LYS A 52 -34.48 16.56 20.79
C LYS A 52 -34.16 15.07 20.74
N VAL A 53 -35.16 14.23 20.46
CA VAL A 53 -34.98 12.79 20.30
C VAL A 53 -34.02 12.50 19.14
N GLU A 54 -34.21 13.14 17.99
CA GLU A 54 -33.30 13.00 16.84
C GLU A 54 -31.86 13.38 17.17
N ARG A 55 -31.64 14.50 17.89
CA ARG A 55 -30.29 14.90 18.32
C ARG A 55 -29.67 13.88 19.27
N SER A 56 -30.45 13.37 20.22
CA SER A 56 -29.98 12.35 21.16
C SER A 56 -29.65 11.03 20.46
N LEU A 57 -30.45 10.63 19.46
CA LEU A 57 -30.20 9.44 18.65
C LEU A 57 -28.94 9.61 17.80
N LYS A 58 -28.77 10.76 17.15
CA LYS A 58 -27.56 11.09 16.38
C LYS A 58 -26.31 11.05 17.26
N ALA A 59 -26.36 11.64 18.45
CA ALA A 59 -25.25 11.59 19.41
C ALA A 59 -24.95 10.16 19.86
N ALA A 60 -25.97 9.36 20.19
CA ALA A 60 -25.80 7.96 20.57
C ALA A 60 -25.13 7.13 19.45
N LEU A 61 -25.58 7.31 18.21
CA LEU A 61 -24.99 6.64 17.04
C LEU A 61 -23.53 7.04 16.80
N LEU A 62 -23.19 8.32 17.01
CA LEU A 62 -21.82 8.80 16.92
C LEU A 62 -20.92 8.11 17.95
N ILE A 63 -21.36 8.05 19.22
CA ILE A 63 -20.61 7.40 20.31
C ILE A 63 -20.41 5.91 20.00
N GLN A 64 -21.47 5.22 19.60
CA GLN A 64 -21.40 3.79 19.25
C GLN A 64 -20.46 3.53 18.07
N ARG A 65 -20.54 4.33 17.01
CA ARG A 65 -19.67 4.20 15.82
C ARG A 65 -18.22 4.44 16.19
N TRP A 66 -17.94 5.47 16.99
CA TRP A 66 -16.59 5.76 17.49
C TRP A 66 -16.05 4.59 18.32
N TYR A 67 -16.85 4.07 19.25
CA TYR A 67 -16.47 2.95 20.11
C TYR A 67 -16.16 1.68 19.31
N ARG A 68 -17.01 1.29 18.36
CA ARG A 68 -16.76 0.14 17.48
C ARG A 68 -15.44 0.28 16.71
N ARG A 69 -15.14 1.48 16.20
CA ARG A 69 -13.86 1.76 15.51
C ARG A 69 -12.67 1.68 16.46
N TYR A 70 -12.82 2.18 17.69
CA TYR A 70 -11.77 2.10 18.70
C TYR A 70 -11.48 0.65 19.11
N CYS A 71 -12.51 -0.16 19.36
CA CYS A 71 -12.36 -1.59 19.64
C CYS A 71 -11.65 -2.33 18.49
N ALA A 72 -12.05 -2.07 17.24
CA ALA A 72 -11.38 -2.66 16.08
C ALA A 72 -9.88 -2.31 16.05
N ARG A 73 -9.52 -1.05 16.35
CA ARG A 73 -8.11 -0.62 16.44
C ARG A 73 -7.35 -1.28 17.59
N LEU A 74 -7.98 -1.43 18.76
CA LEU A 74 -7.37 -2.13 19.89
C LEU A 74 -7.10 -3.60 19.57
N GLU A 75 -8.06 -4.27 18.92
CA GLU A 75 -7.94 -5.67 18.54
C GLU A 75 -6.84 -5.88 17.49
N VAL A 76 -6.74 -4.99 16.50
CA VAL A 76 -5.60 -4.96 15.56
C VAL A 76 -4.30 -4.84 16.32
N ARG A 77 -4.16 -3.83 17.20
CA ARG A 77 -2.94 -3.66 17.99
C ARG A 77 -2.58 -4.92 18.78
N ARG A 78 -3.55 -5.52 19.46
CA ARG A 78 -3.38 -6.76 20.22
C ARG A 78 -2.85 -7.91 19.35
N ARG A 79 -3.41 -8.11 18.15
CA ARG A 79 -3.02 -9.20 17.24
C ARG A 79 -1.61 -9.05 16.70
N TYR A 80 -1.16 -7.82 16.48
CA TYR A 80 0.14 -7.57 15.85
C TYR A 80 1.26 -7.27 16.85
N THR A 81 0.98 -7.09 18.15
CA THR A 81 2.02 -6.80 19.16
C THR A 81 3.16 -7.81 19.10
N TRP A 82 2.85 -9.10 19.20
CA TRP A 82 3.88 -10.14 19.16
C TRP A 82 4.58 -10.21 17.80
N THR A 83 3.83 -10.07 16.71
CA THR A 83 4.39 -10.05 15.34
C THR A 83 5.44 -8.95 15.18
N ILE A 84 5.22 -7.77 15.75
CA ILE A 84 6.19 -6.66 15.70
C ILE A 84 7.45 -7.03 16.47
N PHE A 85 7.33 -7.45 17.73
CA PHE A 85 8.49 -7.82 18.55
C PHE A 85 9.27 -8.98 17.93
N GLN A 86 8.57 -10.00 17.46
CA GLN A 86 9.18 -11.13 16.77
C GLN A 86 9.90 -10.67 15.49
N SER A 87 9.31 -9.79 14.69
CA SER A 87 9.96 -9.33 13.47
C SER A 87 11.27 -8.60 13.72
N ILE A 88 11.38 -7.84 14.82
CA ILE A 88 12.60 -7.10 15.17
C ILE A 88 13.64 -8.05 15.78
N GLU A 89 13.24 -8.86 16.76
CA GLU A 89 14.14 -9.75 17.49
C GLU A 89 14.80 -10.78 16.55
N TYR A 90 13.99 -11.35 15.64
CA TYR A 90 14.44 -12.44 14.78
C TYR A 90 14.87 -11.98 13.38
N GLN A 91 14.97 -10.66 13.12
CA GLN A 91 15.40 -10.16 11.81
C GLN A 91 16.79 -10.68 11.45
N GLY A 92 17.73 -10.64 12.39
CA GLY A 92 19.11 -11.09 12.17
C GLY A 92 19.20 -12.59 11.88
N GLU A 93 18.48 -13.42 12.64
CA GLU A 93 18.42 -14.87 12.41
C GLU A 93 17.81 -15.20 11.05
N GLN A 94 16.71 -14.53 10.67
CA GLN A 94 16.11 -14.72 9.35
C GLN A 94 17.07 -14.35 8.22
N ASP A 95 17.84 -13.28 8.37
CA ASP A 95 18.78 -12.86 7.35
C ASP A 95 19.97 -13.83 7.24
N GLN A 96 20.43 -14.40 8.36
CA GLN A 96 21.41 -15.50 8.33
C GLN A 96 20.86 -16.75 7.63
N ILE A 97 19.62 -17.16 7.91
CA ILE A 97 18.98 -18.31 7.24
C ILE A 97 18.85 -18.06 5.74
N LYS A 98 18.42 -16.85 5.32
CA LYS A 98 18.35 -16.47 3.91
C LYS A 98 19.71 -16.53 3.24
N LEU A 99 20.74 -16.02 3.89
CA LEU A 99 22.11 -16.02 3.37
C LEU A 99 22.65 -17.45 3.23
N HIS A 100 22.42 -18.29 4.23
CA HIS A 100 22.74 -19.71 4.16
C HIS A 100 22.03 -20.41 3.00
N ASN A 101 20.73 -20.15 2.80
CA ASN A 101 19.98 -20.72 1.69
C ASN A 101 20.50 -20.22 0.34
N PHE A 102 20.87 -18.93 0.25
CA PHE A 102 21.50 -18.35 -0.93
C PHE A 102 22.83 -19.02 -1.27
N PHE A 103 23.75 -19.15 -0.31
CA PHE A 103 25.03 -19.80 -0.56
C PHE A 103 24.88 -21.27 -0.94
N ASN A 104 23.95 -21.99 -0.30
CA ASN A 104 23.66 -23.36 -0.68
C ASN A 104 23.04 -23.48 -2.08
N ALA A 105 22.23 -22.50 -2.50
CA ALA A 105 21.75 -22.44 -3.88
C ALA A 105 22.90 -22.13 -4.85
N LEU A 106 23.73 -21.13 -4.52
CA LEU A 106 24.90 -20.77 -5.32
C LEU A 106 25.86 -21.96 -5.50
N LEU A 107 26.23 -22.64 -4.42
CA LEU A 107 27.15 -23.78 -4.47
C LEU A 107 26.58 -24.92 -5.32
N ARG A 108 25.30 -25.26 -5.18
CA ARG A 108 24.67 -26.31 -6.03
C ARG A 108 24.70 -25.98 -7.52
N HIS A 109 24.60 -24.70 -7.87
CA HIS A 109 24.62 -24.26 -9.27
C HIS A 109 26.06 -24.16 -9.79
N VAL A 110 27.01 -23.69 -8.97
CA VAL A 110 28.44 -23.67 -9.29
C VAL A 110 29.01 -25.08 -9.43
N GLU A 111 28.58 -26.04 -8.61
CA GLU A 111 28.92 -27.46 -8.77
C GLU A 111 28.35 -28.06 -10.06
N HIS A 112 27.24 -27.52 -10.58
CA HIS A 112 26.61 -27.95 -11.82
C HIS A 112 27.21 -27.29 -13.08
N ASP A 113 27.67 -26.04 -13.00
CA ASP A 113 28.17 -25.23 -14.13
C ASP A 113 29.71 -25.06 -14.17
N ALA A 114 30.42 -25.22 -13.04
CA ALA A 114 31.84 -24.90 -12.93
C ALA A 114 32.56 -25.81 -11.92
N ALA A 115 32.80 -27.06 -12.30
CA ALA A 115 33.83 -27.87 -11.66
C ALA A 115 35.23 -27.35 -12.04
N SER A 116 35.74 -26.30 -11.37
CA SER A 116 37.17 -26.14 -11.02
C SER A 116 37.47 -24.73 -10.46
N ASP A 117 37.23 -23.65 -11.21
CA ASP A 117 37.94 -22.38 -10.94
C ASP A 117 37.29 -21.48 -9.88
N LEU A 118 35.96 -21.38 -9.84
CA LEU A 118 35.26 -20.56 -8.84
C LEU A 118 35.38 -21.15 -7.43
N VAL A 119 35.31 -22.47 -7.29
CA VAL A 119 35.44 -23.16 -6.00
C VAL A 119 36.87 -23.04 -5.44
N ALA A 120 37.89 -23.06 -6.32
CA ALA A 120 39.28 -22.83 -5.93
C ALA A 120 39.52 -21.41 -5.39
N ALA A 121 38.89 -20.39 -5.99
CA ALA A 121 39.00 -19.00 -5.54
C ALA A 121 38.27 -18.71 -4.22
N LEU A 122 37.24 -19.51 -3.88
CA LEU A 122 36.42 -19.34 -2.68
C LEU A 122 36.90 -20.17 -1.48
N SER A 123 37.78 -21.16 -1.70
CA SER A 123 38.30 -22.03 -0.65
C SER A 123 39.35 -21.31 0.21
N PRO A 124 39.11 -21.09 1.52
CA PRO A 124 40.10 -20.49 2.40
C PRO A 124 41.17 -21.53 2.76
N ARG A 125 42.17 -21.71 1.90
CA ARG A 125 43.30 -22.59 2.19
C ARG A 125 44.35 -21.84 3.02
N GLN A 126 44.24 -22.03 4.33
CA GLN A 126 45.32 -22.07 5.33
C GLN A 126 46.23 -20.82 5.50
N THR A 127 46.03 -20.15 6.65
CA THR A 127 46.96 -19.31 7.43
C THR A 127 47.49 -18.01 6.80
N PRO A 128 47.35 -16.84 7.47
CA PRO A 128 47.87 -15.58 6.97
C PRO A 128 49.38 -15.51 7.24
N THR A 129 50.20 -15.80 6.24
CA THR A 129 51.57 -15.28 6.23
C THR A 129 51.53 -13.87 5.64
N HIS A 130 52.31 -12.97 6.24
CA HIS A 130 52.26 -11.51 6.13
C HIS A 130 52.62 -10.95 4.71
N GLY A 131 52.51 -11.74 3.65
CA GLY A 131 52.78 -11.37 2.26
C GLY A 131 51.55 -11.30 1.33
N ASP A 132 50.41 -11.89 1.71
CA ASP A 132 49.31 -12.16 0.77
C ASP A 132 48.28 -11.03 0.59
N SER A 133 48.41 -9.92 1.31
CA SER A 133 47.51 -8.78 1.12
C SER A 133 47.64 -8.12 -0.27
N MET A 134 48.78 -8.31 -0.95
CA MET A 134 49.00 -7.78 -2.30
C MET A 134 48.46 -8.72 -3.38
N LEU A 135 48.51 -10.05 -3.15
CA LEU A 135 48.02 -11.05 -4.09
C LEU A 135 46.49 -11.07 -4.19
N ARG A 136 45.77 -10.86 -3.08
CA ARG A 136 44.30 -10.83 -3.10
C ARG A 136 43.74 -9.66 -3.93
N SER A 137 44.48 -8.56 -4.02
CA SER A 137 44.14 -7.44 -4.90
C SER A 137 44.47 -7.71 -6.36
N SER A 138 45.45 -8.58 -6.65
CA SER A 138 45.84 -8.92 -8.03
C SER A 138 44.96 -10.01 -8.64
N VAL A 139 44.39 -10.94 -7.86
CA VAL A 139 43.51 -12.00 -8.39
C VAL A 139 42.19 -11.43 -8.95
N PHE A 140 41.68 -10.32 -8.41
CA PHE A 140 40.52 -9.62 -8.99
C PHE A 140 40.91 -8.68 -10.15
N ALA A 141 42.19 -8.35 -10.30
CA ALA A 141 42.70 -7.52 -11.38
C ALA A 141 43.11 -8.34 -12.61
N ASP A 142 43.44 -9.62 -12.43
CA ASP A 142 43.90 -10.55 -13.47
C ASP A 142 42.78 -11.40 -14.09
N ALA A 143 41.55 -11.30 -13.55
CA ALA A 143 40.37 -11.69 -14.31
C ALA A 143 40.22 -10.68 -15.46
N CYS A 144 40.88 -10.99 -16.58
CA CYS A 144 40.92 -10.18 -17.79
C CYS A 144 39.49 -9.86 -18.25
N VAL A 145 38.97 -8.71 -17.81
CA VAL A 145 37.62 -8.23 -18.15
C VAL A 145 37.49 -8.02 -19.66
N ASP A 146 38.62 -7.94 -20.38
CA ASP A 146 38.72 -7.80 -21.82
C ASP A 146 38.29 -9.07 -22.58
N GLU A 147 38.23 -10.25 -21.94
CA GLU A 147 37.87 -11.51 -22.60
C GLU A 147 36.38 -11.88 -22.50
N ILE A 148 35.53 -11.07 -21.86
CA ILE A 148 34.09 -11.35 -21.80
C ILE A 148 33.47 -10.99 -23.17
N PRO A 149 33.04 -11.97 -23.99
CA PRO A 149 32.53 -11.70 -25.33
C PRO A 149 31.15 -11.03 -25.22
N VAL A 150 31.10 -9.72 -25.46
CA VAL A 150 29.84 -8.98 -25.51
C VAL A 150 29.16 -9.25 -26.85
N GLU A 151 27.91 -9.72 -26.82
CA GLU A 151 27.09 -9.98 -28.01
C GLU A 151 27.06 -8.78 -28.97
N SER A 152 27.05 -9.07 -30.28
CA SER A 152 27.06 -8.05 -31.34
C SER A 152 25.79 -7.18 -31.36
N GLY A 153 24.70 -7.65 -30.75
CA GLY A 153 23.44 -6.91 -30.60
C GLY A 153 23.40 -5.91 -29.43
N TYR A 154 24.45 -5.84 -28.59
CA TYR A 154 24.45 -4.93 -27.44
C TYR A 154 24.51 -3.46 -27.86
N ARG A 155 23.42 -2.72 -27.62
CA ARG A 155 23.24 -1.30 -27.96
C ARG A 155 23.54 -0.34 -26.79
N GLY A 156 24.03 -0.86 -25.65
CA GLY A 156 24.36 -0.06 -24.47
C GLY A 156 25.79 0.51 -24.51
N PRO A 157 26.17 1.33 -23.51
CA PRO A 157 27.52 1.87 -23.42
C PRO A 157 28.55 0.75 -23.16
N ARG A 158 29.58 0.68 -24.00
CA ARG A 158 30.72 -0.25 -23.84
C ARG A 158 31.84 0.47 -23.08
N LEU A 159 32.28 -0.12 -21.98
CA LEU A 159 33.37 0.43 -21.17
C LEU A 159 34.68 -0.20 -21.64
N VAL A 160 35.68 0.63 -21.89
CA VAL A 160 37.04 0.21 -22.21
C VAL A 160 37.94 0.82 -21.14
N PHE A 161 38.85 0.01 -20.61
CA PHE A 161 39.81 0.45 -19.60
C PHE A 161 41.16 0.80 -20.25
N PRO A 162 41.89 1.80 -19.75
CA PRO A 162 41.59 2.64 -18.59
C PRO A 162 40.43 3.63 -18.87
N LEU A 163 39.55 3.83 -17.88
CA LEU A 163 38.36 4.67 -18.03
C LEU A 163 38.73 6.11 -18.36
N THR A 164 38.22 6.61 -19.49
CA THR A 164 38.35 8.00 -19.90
C THR A 164 37.16 8.84 -19.45
N VAL A 165 37.37 10.14 -19.26
CA VAL A 165 36.31 11.07 -18.85
C VAL A 165 35.11 11.05 -19.81
N ASP A 166 35.37 10.90 -21.11
CA ASP A 166 34.34 10.81 -22.15
C ASP A 166 33.48 9.53 -22.02
N SER A 167 34.10 8.41 -21.62
CA SER A 167 33.38 7.16 -21.35
C SER A 167 32.41 7.30 -20.17
N ILE A 168 32.79 8.07 -19.15
CA ILE A 168 31.96 8.36 -17.99
C ILE A 168 30.77 9.25 -18.39
N HIS A 169 31.00 10.28 -19.20
CA HIS A 169 29.90 11.11 -19.71
C HIS A 169 28.90 10.31 -20.55
N THR A 170 29.40 9.39 -21.39
CA THR A 170 28.58 8.50 -22.21
C THR A 170 27.74 7.56 -21.34
N LEU A 171 28.33 7.00 -20.27
CA LEU A 171 27.64 6.16 -19.30
C LEU A 171 26.51 6.93 -18.59
N VAL A 172 26.80 8.14 -18.09
CA VAL A 172 25.83 8.98 -17.40
C VAL A 172 24.68 9.38 -18.33
N ALA A 173 24.97 9.73 -19.58
CA ALA A 173 23.94 10.04 -20.58
C ALA A 173 23.05 8.83 -20.89
N ALA A 174 23.64 7.64 -21.02
CA ALA A 174 22.91 6.39 -21.24
C ALA A 174 21.97 6.05 -20.07
N PHE A 175 22.42 6.25 -18.82
CA PHE A 175 21.57 6.03 -17.63
C PHE A 175 20.39 7.01 -17.55
N LYS A 176 20.61 8.28 -17.89
CA LYS A 176 19.55 9.30 -17.85
C LYS A 176 18.45 9.08 -18.90
N ASN A 177 18.80 8.43 -20.02
CA ASN A 177 17.88 8.16 -21.13
C ASN A 177 17.13 6.81 -20.99
N LYS A 178 17.43 6.02 -19.96
CA LYS A 178 16.71 4.78 -19.63
C LYS A 178 15.55 5.12 -18.70
N ARG A 179 14.35 5.32 -19.28
CA ARG A 179 13.08 5.40 -18.54
C ARG A 179 12.49 4.03 -18.31
#